data_AF-A0A7V5FP59-F1
#
_entry.id   AF-A0A7V5FP59-F1
#
_cell.length_a   1.000
_cell.length_b   1.000
_cell.length_c   1.000
_cell.angle_alpha   90.00
_cell.angle_beta   90.00
_cell.angle_gamma   90.00
#
_symmetry.space_group_name_H-M   'P 1'
#
loop_
_entity.id
_entity.type
_entity.pdbx_description
1 polymer ?
#
loop_
_entity_poly.entity_id
_entity_poly.type
_entity_poly.pdbx_seq_one_letter_code
_entity_poly.pdbx_strand_id
1 'polypeptide(L)' 'ILLAHRDPQTPVGIVTAATREKESIILTTLAEMLECDIGMQSTVIVGNSQTYIWNDKMITPRGYSKKYEL' A
#
# COMPACT_ATOMS: atom_id res chain seq x y z
N ILE A 1 -10.73 -1.59 -12.17
CA ILE A 1 -10.90 -0.12 -12.03
C ILE A 1 -9.57 0.55 -11.68
N LEU A 2 -8.92 0.23 -10.55
CA LEU A 2 -7.68 0.90 -10.15
C LEU A 2 -6.52 0.77 -11.16
N LEU A 3 -6.30 -0.42 -11.71
CA LEU A 3 -5.26 -0.66 -12.73
C LEU A 3 -5.43 0.15 -14.02
N ALA A 4 -6.60 0.75 -14.26
CA ALA A 4 -6.79 1.69 -15.37
C ALA A 4 -6.20 3.09 -15.11
N HIS A 5 -5.86 3.40 -13.84
CA HIS A 5 -5.46 4.75 -13.41
C HIS A 5 -4.23 4.78 -12.50
N ARG A 6 -3.71 3.63 -12.09
CA ARG A 6 -2.58 3.48 -11.16
C ARG A 6 -1.58 2.51 -11.74
N ASP A 7 -0.30 2.74 -11.42
CA ASP A 7 0.78 1.83 -11.78
C ASP A 7 0.53 0.45 -11.13
N PRO A 8 0.67 -0.67 -11.86
CA PRO A 8 0.55 -2.02 -11.28
C PRO A 8 1.49 -2.25 -10.08
N GLN A 9 2.64 -1.59 -10.04
CA GLN A 9 3.60 -1.65 -8.93
C GLN A 9 3.26 -0.74 -7.76
N THR A 10 2.13 -0.02 -7.81
CA THR A 10 1.67 0.81 -6.68
C THR A 10 1.58 -0.04 -5.42
N PRO A 11 2.23 0.34 -4.30
CA PRO A 11 2.17 -0.43 -3.07
C PRO A 11 0.74 -0.55 -2.52
N VAL A 12 0.40 -1.76 -2.07
CA VAL A 12 -0.87 -2.08 -1.41
C VAL A 12 -0.58 -2.74 -0.07
N GLY A 13 -1.22 -2.24 0.98
CA GLY A 13 -1.23 -2.87 2.31
C GLY A 13 -2.57 -3.53 2.55
N ILE A 14 -2.56 -4.79 2.98
CA ILE A 14 -3.76 -5.53 3.39
C ILE A 14 -3.62 -5.81 4.88
N VAL A 15 -4.52 -5.24 5.68
CA VAL A 15 -4.53 -5.42 7.13
C VAL A 15 -5.80 -6.18 7.52
N THR A 16 -5.64 -7.40 8.01
CA THR A 16 -6.76 -8.24 8.46
C THR A 16 -6.85 -8.23 9.98
N ALA A 17 -8.07 -8.08 10.51
CA ALA A 17 -8.34 -8.05 11.95
C ALA A 17 -7.48 -7.01 12.71
N ALA A 18 -7.35 -5.81 12.14
CA ALA A 18 -6.59 -4.70 12.72
C ALA A 18 -6.92 -4.49 14.21
N THR A 19 -5.87 -4.28 15.01
CA THR A 19 -5.87 -4.07 16.46
C THR A 19 -6.48 -5.21 17.29
N ARG A 20 -6.54 -6.43 16.75
CA ARG A 20 -7.05 -7.64 17.43
C ARG A 20 -5.97 -8.72 17.46
N GLU A 21 -6.19 -9.77 18.25
CA GLU A 21 -5.24 -10.88 18.46
C GLU A 21 -4.77 -11.56 17.16
N LYS A 22 -5.64 -11.63 16.14
CA LYS A 22 -5.35 -12.26 14.84
C LYS A 22 -4.93 -11.25 13.76
N GLU A 23 -4.36 -10.12 14.15
CA GLU A 23 -3.88 -9.13 13.19
C GLU A 23 -2.85 -9.74 12.24
N SER A 24 -3.01 -9.47 10.96
CA SER A 24 -2.05 -9.84 9.92
C SER A 24 -1.90 -8.68 8.94
N ILE A 25 -0.66 -8.42 8.53
CA ILE A 25 -0.30 -7.35 7.60
C ILE A 25 0.43 -7.97 6.43
N ILE A 26 -0.06 -7.73 5.23
CA ILE A 26 0.59 -8.11 3.97
C ILE A 26 0.89 -6.82 3.20
N LEU A 27 2.14 -6.67 2.77
CA LEU A 27 2.54 -5.66 1.81
C LEU A 27 2.75 -6.33 0.45
N THR A 28 2.11 -5.77 -0.56
CA THR A 28 2.08 -6.31 -1.92
C THR A 28 1.96 -5.16 -2.92
N THR A 29 1.75 -5.47 -4.19
CA THR A 29 1.51 -4.53 -5.27
C THR A 29 0.06 -4.55 -5.70
N LEU A 30 -0.38 -3.52 -6.42
CA LEU A 30 -1.72 -3.49 -7.01
C LEU A 30 -1.94 -4.63 -8.02
N ALA A 31 -0.87 -5.11 -8.67
CA ALA A 31 -0.91 -6.25 -9.57
C ALA A 31 -1.15 -7.58 -8.82
N GLU A 32 -0.48 -7.77 -7.69
CA GLU A 32 -0.42 -9.07 -6.98
C GLU A 32 -1.42 -9.17 -5.82
N MET A 33 -2.09 -8.08 -5.43
CA MET A 33 -2.95 -8.06 -4.23
C MET A 33 -4.08 -9.11 -4.22
N LEU A 34 -4.54 -9.56 -5.39
CA LEU A 34 -5.62 -10.56 -5.49
C LEU A 34 -5.13 -11.98 -5.21
N GLU A 35 -3.82 -12.21 -5.16
CA GLU A 35 -3.21 -13.48 -4.75
C GLU A 35 -3.13 -13.60 -3.22
N CYS A 36 -3.43 -12.51 -2.50
CA CYS A 36 -3.47 -12.46 -1.04
C CYS A 36 -4.86 -12.77 -0.49
N ASP A 37 -4.94 -13.27 0.74
CA ASP A 37 -6.21 -13.47 1.44
C ASP A 37 -6.84 -12.12 1.82
N ILE A 38 -8.02 -11.84 1.27
CA ILE A 38 -8.81 -10.63 1.53
C ILE A 38 -10.22 -11.07 1.91
N GLY A 39 -10.57 -10.85 3.18
CA GLY A 39 -11.87 -11.22 3.73
C GLY A 39 -12.68 -10.03 4.24
N MET A 40 -13.79 -10.34 4.92
CA MET A 40 -14.70 -9.32 5.49
C MET A 40 -14.05 -8.43 6.56
N GLN A 41 -12.96 -8.87 7.18
CA GLN A 41 -12.24 -8.13 8.22
C GLN A 41 -10.94 -7.48 7.70
N SER A 42 -10.74 -7.46 6.38
CA SER A 42 -9.55 -6.89 5.75
C SER A 42 -9.78 -5.43 5.36
N THR A 43 -8.82 -4.58 5.73
CA THR A 43 -8.71 -3.20 5.25
C THR A 43 -7.62 -3.14 4.19
N VAL A 44 -7.96 -2.69 2.98
CA VAL A 44 -7.01 -2.53 1.88
C VAL A 44 -6.61 -1.06 1.76
N ILE A 45 -5.31 -0.78 1.85
CA ILE A 45 -4.71 0.54 1.73
C ILE A 45 -3.95 0.59 0.40
N VAL A 46 -4.40 1.42 -0.53
CA VAL A 46 -3.72 1.62 -1.82
C VAL A 46 -2.90 2.89 -1.77
N GLY A 47 -1.60 2.78 -1.98
CA GLY A 47 -0.69 3.91 -2.08
C GLY A 47 -1.02 4.86 -3.22
N ASN A 48 -0.47 6.06 -3.17
CA ASN A 48 -0.46 6.97 -4.32
C ASN A 48 0.83 6.80 -5.14
N SER A 49 1.03 7.63 -6.16
CA SER A 49 2.17 7.56 -7.08
C SER A 49 3.54 7.85 -6.43
N GLN A 50 3.57 8.35 -5.21
CA GLN A 50 4.78 8.62 -4.44
C GLN A 50 4.96 7.63 -3.28
N THR A 51 3.99 6.74 -3.05
CA THR A 51 4.10 5.73 -1.99
C THR A 51 5.10 4.66 -2.40
N TYR A 52 6.01 4.30 -1.49
CA TYR A 52 6.95 3.18 -1.65
C TYR A 52 7.02 2.36 -0.36
N ILE A 53 7.57 1.14 -0.44
CA ILE A 53 7.82 0.28 0.71
C ILE A 53 9.26 0.44 1.17
N TRP A 54 9.47 0.66 2.46
CA TRP A 54 10.78 0.68 3.08
C TRP A 54 10.72 0.14 4.50
N ASN A 55 11.55 -0.85 4.81
CA ASN A 55 11.58 -1.56 6.10
C ASN A 55 10.17 -1.98 6.55
N ASP A 56 9.46 -2.70 5.68
CA ASP A 56 8.10 -3.22 5.91
C ASP A 56 7.07 -2.13 6.27
N LYS A 57 7.29 -0.90 5.79
CA LYS A 57 6.36 0.23 5.96
C LYS A 57 6.06 0.86 4.63
N MET A 58 4.79 1.23 4.43
CA MET A 58 4.40 2.10 3.33
C MET A 58 4.68 3.55 3.71
N ILE A 59 5.50 4.22 2.92
CA ILE A 59 5.91 5.61 3.14
C ILE A 59 5.49 6.43 1.95
N THR A 60 4.83 7.56 2.21
CA THR A 60 4.61 8.60 1.21
C THR A 60 5.41 9.83 1.63
N PRO A 61 6.48 10.19 0.91
CA PRO A 61 7.30 11.33 1.27
C PRO A 61 6.49 12.61 1.11
N ARG A 62 6.76 13.59 1.98
CA ARG A 62 6.26 14.95 1.77
C ARG A 62 7.02 15.56 0.60
N GLY A 63 6.33 16.30 -0.27
CA GLY A 63 6.88 16.84 -1.53
C GLY A 63 7.94 17.95 -1.40
N TYR A 64 8.74 17.97 -0.33
CA TYR A 64 9.81 18.95 -0.14
C TYR A 64 11.02 18.73 -1.05
N SER A 65 11.12 17.57 -1.72
CA SER A 65 12.20 17.29 -2.68
C SER A 65 12.25 18.31 -3.82
N LYS A 66 11.09 18.79 -4.30
CA LYS A 66 11.00 19.86 -5.32
C LYS A 66 11.17 21.29 -4.77
N LYS A 67 11.23 21.46 -3.45
CA LYS A 67 11.33 22.80 -2.83
C LYS A 67 12.75 23.38 -2.88
N TYR A 68 13.76 22.52 -3.05
CA TYR A 68 15.18 22.89 -3.05
C TYR A 68 15.90 22.45 -4.32
N GLU A 69 15.18 22.22 -5.42
CA GLU A 69 15.83 22.17 -6.74
C GLU A 69 16.38 23.57 -7.04
N LEU A 70 17.70 23.74 -6.79
CA LEU A 70 18.55 24.85 -7.20
C LEU A 70 18.90 24.73 -8.69
#